data_AF-A0A6J4YFN6-F1
#
_entry.id   AF-A0A6J4YFN6-F1
#
_cell.length_a   1.000
_cell.length_b   1.000
_cell.length_c   1.000
_cell.angle_alpha   90.00
_cell.angle_beta   90.00
_cell.angle_gamma   90.00
#
_symmetry.space_group_name_H-M   'P 1'
#
loop_
_entity.id
_entity.type
_entity.pdbx_description
1 polymer ?
#
loop_
_entity_poly.entity_id
_entity_poly.type
_entity_poly.pdbx_seq_one_letter_code
_entity_poly.pdbx_strand_id
1 'polypeptide(L)'
;MQLVAEKLNTNKYQMENDILSLLGKEDPEDLKINSVKFTIINVARMDNTETAVKLFDNLLEADHWGSCRTCRYKNFCPIAINIISISNVKEIVRERVFYVYRLLFEYGQRLTMRQISGHLSYALTAGLDCQKISLLAEQVPAQETSDFLFFNRFFGYNGNSLDSEAVRLSAISKLVPLEMGAKPYTPIERQLWIKESRNLPNLPKSLEKIFFTIKKTAKIGKDDTSPSRHRQQIRRMFYIFGDFQKNNISYINSFIDSQMLIKFLDWQSENINTVNLYMEDLKRKVLHVLQEQFSGLQNPENYNYHYLFITLKRNSIELRQTAQIILAKIPLSNFSLKIKKVNTKYKPYRYMLSLYESSSNESLDLELPFLDFVLLRGIGEIGQKLDVSYIDRLERYKSKLLESSSYRACA
;
A
#
# COMPACT_ATOMS: atom_id res chain seq x y z
N MET A 1 25.65 -4.00 24.78
CA MET A 1 24.91 -5.06 25.50
C MET A 1 25.71 -5.62 26.67
N GLN A 2 26.94 -6.12 26.46
CA GLN A 2 27.77 -6.70 27.54
C GLN A 2 28.04 -5.74 28.71
N LEU A 3 28.49 -4.51 28.42
CA LEU A 3 28.67 -3.44 29.43
C LEU A 3 27.38 -3.05 30.18
N VAL A 4 26.21 -3.24 29.56
CA VAL A 4 24.92 -2.91 30.17
C VAL A 4 24.45 -4.07 31.06
N ALA A 5 24.63 -5.31 30.60
CA ALA A 5 24.32 -6.52 31.37
C ALA A 5 25.21 -6.63 32.64
N GLU A 6 26.51 -6.31 32.52
CA GLU A 6 27.44 -6.27 33.65
C GLU A 6 27.06 -5.18 34.67
N LYS A 7 26.73 -3.96 34.20
CA LYS A 7 26.27 -2.88 35.09
C LYS A 7 24.92 -3.15 35.77
N LEU A 8 24.05 -3.93 35.12
CA LEU A 8 22.73 -4.30 35.64
C LEU A 8 22.75 -5.68 36.31
N ASN A 9 23.92 -6.30 36.52
CA ASN A 9 24.08 -7.60 37.16
C ASN A 9 23.09 -8.67 36.66
N THR A 10 22.92 -8.79 35.34
CA THR A 10 21.95 -9.71 34.71
C THR A 10 22.60 -10.60 33.65
N ASN A 11 21.98 -11.74 33.36
CA ASN A 11 22.45 -12.65 32.32
C ASN A 11 22.22 -12.05 30.93
N LYS A 12 23.31 -11.84 30.17
CA LYS A 12 23.29 -11.28 28.82
C LYS A 12 22.34 -12.01 27.87
N TYR A 13 22.36 -13.35 27.88
CA TYR A 13 21.56 -14.15 26.95
C TYR A 13 20.06 -14.04 27.24
N GLN A 14 19.70 -14.01 28.52
CA GLN A 14 18.32 -13.80 28.96
C GLN A 14 17.84 -12.40 28.59
N MET A 15 18.65 -11.37 28.84
CA MET A 15 18.35 -9.98 28.46
C MET A 15 18.20 -9.82 26.93
N GLU A 16 19.04 -10.49 26.13
CA GLU A 16 18.92 -10.48 24.67
C GLU A 16 17.61 -11.12 24.20
N ASN A 17 17.25 -12.29 24.72
CA ASN A 17 15.99 -12.96 24.38
C ASN A 17 14.77 -12.13 24.80
N ASP A 18 14.79 -11.54 25.99
CA ASP A 18 13.70 -10.68 26.46
C ASP A 18 13.54 -9.47 25.54
N ILE A 19 14.63 -8.77 25.20
CA ILE A 19 14.59 -7.65 24.26
C ILE A 19 14.07 -8.09 22.88
N LEU A 20 14.54 -9.20 22.34
CA LEU A 20 14.09 -9.71 21.04
C LEU A 20 12.59 -10.04 21.06
N SER A 21 12.10 -10.64 22.15
CA SER A 21 10.67 -10.93 22.31
C SER A 21 9.83 -9.64 22.36
N LEU A 22 10.32 -8.61 23.05
CA LEU A 22 9.65 -7.30 23.15
C LEU A 22 9.71 -6.51 21.85
N LEU A 23 10.81 -6.58 21.10
CA LEU A 23 10.91 -5.99 19.76
C LEU A 23 9.91 -6.63 18.78
N GLY A 24 9.46 -7.85 19.05
CA GLY A 24 8.42 -8.54 18.29
C GLY A 24 6.99 -8.09 18.59
N LYS A 25 6.76 -7.22 19.58
CA LYS A 25 5.43 -6.74 19.97
C LYS A 25 5.04 -5.46 19.24
N GLU A 26 3.72 -5.26 19.11
CA GLU A 26 3.12 -4.08 18.45
C GLU A 26 3.07 -2.86 19.38
N ASP A 27 2.73 -3.07 20.65
CA ASP A 27 2.78 -2.03 21.67
C ASP A 27 4.18 -1.94 22.30
N PRO A 28 4.69 -0.72 22.56
CA PRO A 28 5.79 -0.53 23.48
C PRO A 28 5.53 -1.19 24.82
N GLU A 29 6.53 -1.91 25.29
CA GLU A 29 6.46 -2.63 26.55
C GLU A 29 7.63 -2.30 27.46
N ASP A 30 7.35 -2.39 28.75
CA ASP A 30 8.31 -2.09 29.78
C ASP A 30 9.10 -3.36 30.13
N LEU A 31 10.41 -3.30 29.91
CA LEU A 31 11.37 -4.26 30.40
C LEU A 31 11.88 -3.80 31.76
N LYS A 32 11.57 -4.55 32.82
CA LYS A 32 12.18 -4.33 34.13
C LYS A 32 13.45 -5.16 34.23
N ILE A 33 14.57 -4.49 34.47
CA ILE A 33 15.85 -5.14 34.78
C ILE A 33 16.25 -4.64 36.17
N ASN A 34 16.14 -5.53 37.16
CA ASN A 34 16.25 -5.21 38.59
C ASN A 34 15.31 -4.05 38.99
N SER A 35 15.87 -2.95 39.49
CA SER A 35 15.14 -1.75 39.92
C SER A 35 14.90 -0.73 38.80
N VAL A 36 15.45 -0.95 37.61
CA VAL A 36 15.35 0.00 36.49
C VAL A 36 14.30 -0.47 35.48
N LYS A 37 13.42 0.45 35.09
CA LYS A 37 12.35 0.22 34.12
C LYS A 37 12.74 0.87 32.79
N PHE A 38 12.88 0.06 31.75
CA PHE A 38 13.13 0.51 30.38
C PHE A 38 11.88 0.33 29.54
N THR A 39 11.48 1.32 28.76
CA THR A 39 10.42 1.15 27.77
C THR A 39 11.05 0.85 26.42
N ILE A 40 10.76 -0.33 25.86
CA ILE A 40 11.28 -0.76 24.56
C ILE A 40 10.26 -0.33 23.49
N ILE A 41 10.73 0.50 22.56
CA ILE A 41 9.93 0.98 21.43
C ILE A 41 10.59 0.48 20.14
N ASN A 42 9.89 -0.39 19.41
CA ASN A 42 10.33 -0.77 18.08
C ASN A 42 9.90 0.29 17.05
N VAL A 43 10.76 1.29 16.83
CA VAL A 43 10.52 2.36 15.85
C VAL A 43 10.32 1.81 14.43
N ALA A 44 10.89 0.65 14.09
CA ALA A 44 10.69 0.00 12.80
C ALA A 44 9.29 -0.64 12.65
N ARG A 45 8.54 -0.84 13.75
CA ARG A 45 7.14 -1.28 13.77
C ARG A 45 6.14 -0.14 13.93
N MET A 46 6.59 1.03 14.33
CA MET A 46 5.70 2.17 14.48
C MET A 46 5.15 2.63 13.12
N ASP A 47 3.84 2.81 13.11
CA ASP A 47 3.14 3.43 12.00
C ASP A 47 3.46 4.92 11.96
N ASN A 48 4.16 5.34 10.91
CA ASN A 48 4.54 6.72 10.69
C ASN A 48 3.81 7.35 9.50
N THR A 49 2.79 6.69 8.96
CA THR A 49 2.06 7.16 7.77
C THR A 49 1.33 8.47 8.03
N GLU A 50 0.69 8.63 9.20
CA GLU A 50 0.10 9.92 9.60
C GLU A 50 1.15 11.02 9.80
N THR A 51 2.32 10.66 10.35
CA THR A 51 3.42 11.61 10.56
C THR A 51 4.01 12.06 9.23
N ALA A 52 4.06 11.17 8.22
CA ALA A 52 4.46 11.50 6.86
C ALA A 52 3.57 12.57 6.24
N VAL A 53 2.26 12.49 6.49
CA VAL A 53 1.29 13.46 6.00
C VAL A 53 1.45 14.81 6.71
N LYS A 54 1.66 14.81 8.04
CA LYS A 54 1.96 16.04 8.78
C LYS A 54 3.24 16.71 8.29
N LEU A 55 4.28 15.92 8.01
CA LEU A 55 5.50 16.42 7.39
C LEU A 55 5.23 17.04 6.02
N PHE A 56 4.40 16.39 5.20
CA PHE A 56 4.00 16.92 3.89
C PHE A 56 3.27 18.26 4.03
N ASP A 57 2.35 18.37 4.99
CA ASP A 57 1.64 19.61 5.30
C ASP A 57 2.61 20.73 5.69
N ASN A 58 3.60 20.43 6.54
CA ASN A 58 4.64 21.39 6.96
C ASN A 58 5.52 21.84 5.78
N LEU A 59 5.92 20.93 4.89
CA LEU A 59 6.70 21.28 3.69
C LEU A 59 5.94 22.23 2.75
N LEU A 60 4.60 22.22 2.79
CA LEU A 60 3.74 23.06 1.96
C LEU A 60 3.34 24.39 2.61
N GLU A 61 3.77 24.67 3.84
CA GLU A 61 3.44 25.92 4.52
C GLU A 61 3.87 27.14 3.70
N ALA A 62 2.96 28.12 3.60
CA ALA A 62 3.11 29.26 2.70
C ALA A 62 4.38 30.08 2.94
N ASP A 63 4.78 30.19 4.22
CA ASP A 63 5.92 30.99 4.66
C ASP A 63 7.25 30.46 4.10
N HIS A 64 7.36 29.15 3.86
CA HIS A 64 8.54 28.53 3.25
C HIS A 64 8.74 28.94 1.78
N TRP A 65 7.70 29.44 1.11
CA TRP A 65 7.69 29.67 -0.34
C TRP A 65 7.50 31.13 -0.74
N GLY A 66 7.57 32.07 0.21
CA GLY A 66 7.38 33.51 -0.04
C GLY A 66 8.26 34.04 -1.17
N SER A 67 9.55 33.72 -1.15
CA SER A 67 10.52 34.14 -2.17
C SER A 67 10.21 33.59 -3.57
N CYS A 68 9.57 32.43 -3.68
CA CYS A 68 9.19 31.85 -4.97
C CYS A 68 8.00 32.59 -5.61
N ARG A 69 7.13 33.25 -4.82
CA ARG A 69 5.95 33.96 -5.33
C ARG A 69 6.31 35.22 -6.12
N THR A 70 7.40 35.89 -5.74
CA THR A 70 7.91 37.11 -6.38
C THR A 70 9.05 36.84 -7.37
N CYS A 71 9.47 35.59 -7.52
CA CYS A 71 10.57 35.22 -8.40
C CYS A 71 10.23 35.47 -9.89
N ARG A 72 11.20 36.03 -10.64
CA ARG A 72 11.09 36.28 -12.10
C ARG A 72 10.80 35.00 -12.91
N TYR A 73 11.13 33.85 -12.34
CA TYR A 73 11.02 32.54 -12.97
C TYR A 73 9.76 31.76 -12.59
N LYS A 74 8.86 32.34 -11.78
CA LYS A 74 7.70 31.64 -11.20
C LYS A 74 6.82 30.90 -12.21
N ASN A 75 6.70 31.42 -13.43
CA ASN A 75 5.80 30.86 -14.46
C ASN A 75 6.36 29.63 -15.18
N PHE A 76 7.67 29.37 -15.09
CA PHE A 76 8.30 28.18 -15.66
C PHE A 76 9.01 27.31 -14.61
N CYS A 77 9.23 27.84 -13.40
CA CYS A 77 9.85 27.12 -12.30
C CYS A 77 9.00 25.90 -11.91
N PRO A 78 9.49 24.66 -12.09
CA PRO A 78 8.73 23.47 -11.75
C PRO A 78 8.37 23.40 -10.26
N ILE A 79 9.25 23.91 -9.39
CA ILE A 79 9.00 23.97 -7.94
C ILE A 79 7.80 24.87 -7.64
N ALA A 80 7.76 26.07 -8.21
CA ALA A 80 6.64 27.00 -8.02
C ALA A 80 5.34 26.40 -8.56
N ILE A 81 5.38 25.76 -9.74
CA ILE A 81 4.22 25.07 -10.33
C ILE A 81 3.76 23.94 -9.41
N ASN A 82 4.65 23.12 -8.84
CA ASN A 82 4.31 22.06 -7.91
C ASN A 82 3.60 22.62 -6.67
N ILE A 83 4.19 23.62 -6.02
CA ILE A 83 3.63 24.22 -4.80
C ILE A 83 2.26 24.85 -5.06
N ILE A 84 2.11 25.61 -6.14
CA ILE A 84 0.82 26.23 -6.50
C ILE A 84 -0.22 25.14 -6.82
N SER A 85 0.15 24.14 -7.63
CA SER A 85 -0.76 23.07 -8.04
C SER A 85 -1.23 22.25 -6.84
N ILE A 86 -0.33 21.90 -5.92
CA ILE A 86 -0.65 21.15 -4.71
C ILE A 86 -1.51 21.99 -3.78
N SER A 87 -1.16 23.26 -3.56
CA SER A 87 -1.92 24.15 -2.67
C SER A 87 -3.37 24.32 -3.12
N ASN A 88 -3.64 24.35 -4.44
CA ASN A 88 -4.99 24.49 -4.99
C ASN A 88 -5.91 23.29 -4.70
N VAL A 89 -5.35 22.10 -4.49
CA VAL A 89 -6.10 20.84 -4.25
C VAL A 89 -5.46 20.06 -3.09
N LYS A 90 -5.08 20.77 -2.03
CA LYS A 90 -4.24 20.24 -0.94
C LYS A 90 -4.80 18.94 -0.35
N GLU A 91 -6.08 18.91 -0.01
CA GLU A 91 -6.71 17.74 0.61
C GLU A 91 -6.70 16.50 -0.29
N ILE A 92 -6.89 16.68 -1.59
CA ILE A 92 -6.83 15.57 -2.56
C ILE A 92 -5.40 15.02 -2.62
N VAL A 93 -4.40 15.88 -2.79
CA VAL A 93 -3.00 15.43 -2.86
C VAL A 93 -2.57 14.77 -1.56
N ARG A 94 -2.95 15.35 -0.42
CA ARG A 94 -2.68 14.86 0.94
C ARG A 94 -3.21 13.43 1.12
N GLU A 95 -4.46 13.20 0.72
CA GLU A 95 -5.09 11.87 0.74
C GLU A 95 -4.36 10.87 -0.16
N ARG A 96 -4.00 11.27 -1.39
CA ARG A 96 -3.34 10.39 -2.37
C ARG A 96 -1.93 10.00 -1.94
N VAL A 97 -1.18 10.94 -1.39
CA VAL A 97 0.14 10.69 -0.79
C VAL A 97 0.02 9.74 0.40
N PHE A 98 -1.00 9.93 1.25
CA PHE A 98 -1.28 9.02 2.36
C PHE A 98 -1.55 7.59 1.88
N TYR A 99 -2.40 7.40 0.86
CA TYR A 99 -2.72 6.08 0.32
C TYR A 99 -1.48 5.33 -0.19
N VAL A 100 -0.57 6.03 -0.87
CA VAL A 100 0.67 5.41 -1.36
C VAL A 100 1.57 4.96 -0.21
N TYR A 101 1.79 5.80 0.79
CA TYR A 101 2.60 5.41 1.95
C TYR A 101 1.93 4.34 2.80
N ARG A 102 0.60 4.39 2.92
CA ARG A 102 -0.18 3.35 3.61
C ARG A 102 -0.03 2.02 2.90
N LEU A 103 -0.20 1.99 1.58
CA LEU A 103 -0.03 0.78 0.77
C LEU A 103 1.36 0.18 1.00
N LEU A 104 2.42 0.99 0.89
CA LEU A 104 3.78 0.53 1.17
C LEU A 104 3.92 -0.04 2.58
N PHE A 105 3.36 0.64 3.59
CA PHE A 105 3.40 0.17 4.97
C PHE A 105 2.74 -1.21 5.13
N GLU A 106 1.53 -1.38 4.61
CA GLU A 106 0.75 -2.63 4.75
C GLU A 106 1.33 -3.79 3.93
N TYR A 107 2.04 -3.50 2.83
CA TYR A 107 2.81 -4.49 2.06
C TYR A 107 4.21 -4.75 2.66
N GLY A 108 4.46 -4.33 3.91
CA GLY A 108 5.71 -4.57 4.62
C GLY A 108 6.89 -3.68 4.16
N GLN A 109 6.67 -2.79 3.21
CA GLN A 109 7.67 -1.89 2.63
C GLN A 109 7.89 -0.62 3.48
N ARG A 110 8.22 -0.80 4.76
CA ARG A 110 8.32 0.29 5.74
C ARG A 110 9.41 1.32 5.42
N LEU A 111 9.07 2.60 5.56
CA LEU A 111 9.99 3.72 5.33
C LEU A 111 10.22 4.45 6.64
N THR A 112 11.45 4.90 6.90
CA THR A 112 11.78 5.80 8.01
C THR A 112 11.37 7.23 7.69
N MET A 113 11.20 8.08 8.71
CA MET A 113 10.90 9.50 8.50
C MET A 113 11.96 10.21 7.65
N ARG A 114 13.23 9.82 7.75
CA ARG A 114 14.32 10.35 6.89
C ARG A 114 14.08 10.01 5.42
N GLN A 115 13.71 8.76 5.12
CA GLN A 115 13.45 8.30 3.76
C GLN A 115 12.21 9.00 3.17
N ILE A 116 11.15 9.16 3.96
CA ILE A 116 9.93 9.89 3.56
C ILE A 116 10.26 11.36 3.29
N SER A 117 11.02 12.00 4.18
CA SER A 117 11.45 13.41 4.01
C SER A 117 12.24 13.60 2.73
N GLY A 118 13.25 12.75 2.49
CA GLY A 118 14.04 12.81 1.26
C GLY A 118 13.18 12.59 0.01
N HIS A 119 12.23 11.66 0.06
CA HIS A 119 11.31 11.41 -1.04
C HIS A 119 10.40 12.60 -1.34
N LEU A 120 9.74 13.17 -0.33
CA LEU A 120 8.84 14.31 -0.52
C LEU A 120 9.60 15.56 -0.99
N SER A 121 10.76 15.86 -0.41
CA SER A 121 11.60 16.98 -0.85
C SER A 121 12.03 16.80 -2.30
N TYR A 122 12.45 15.60 -2.70
CA TYR A 122 12.75 15.30 -4.10
C TYR A 122 11.51 15.41 -4.99
N ALA A 123 10.35 14.89 -4.58
CA ALA A 123 9.13 14.96 -5.38
C ALA A 123 8.68 16.42 -5.63
N LEU A 124 8.84 17.28 -4.63
CA LEU A 124 8.48 18.70 -4.72
C LEU A 124 9.47 19.51 -5.56
N THR A 125 10.77 19.22 -5.45
CA THR A 125 11.83 20.05 -6.05
C THR A 125 12.48 19.46 -7.29
N ALA A 126 12.27 18.16 -7.55
CA ALA A 126 13.02 17.35 -8.51
C ALA A 126 14.54 17.37 -8.32
N GLY A 127 15.04 17.71 -7.13
CA GLY A 127 16.48 17.91 -6.87
C GLY A 127 17.04 19.21 -7.46
N LEU A 128 16.16 20.13 -7.87
CA LEU A 128 16.51 21.45 -8.36
C LEU A 128 16.64 22.46 -7.22
N ASP A 129 17.57 23.36 -7.38
CA ASP A 129 17.69 24.60 -6.61
C ASP A 129 17.45 25.80 -7.53
N CYS A 130 17.42 27.01 -6.95
CA CYS A 130 17.18 28.23 -7.71
C CYS A 130 18.26 28.51 -8.78
N GLN A 131 19.51 28.08 -8.56
CA GLN A 131 20.59 28.27 -9.52
C GLN A 131 20.39 27.38 -10.74
N LYS A 132 20.08 26.09 -10.53
CA LYS A 132 19.74 25.15 -11.61
C LYS A 132 18.53 25.60 -12.41
N ILE A 133 17.50 26.16 -11.76
CA ILE A 133 16.33 26.71 -12.45
C ILE A 133 16.72 27.87 -13.36
N SER A 134 17.61 28.76 -12.91
CA SER A 134 18.13 29.86 -13.74
C SER A 134 18.82 29.34 -14.99
N LEU A 135 19.67 28.31 -14.84
CA LEU A 135 20.38 27.69 -15.95
C LEU A 135 19.42 26.99 -16.93
N LEU A 136 18.43 26.25 -16.41
CA LEU A 136 17.41 25.59 -17.24
C LEU A 136 16.60 26.59 -18.07
N ALA A 137 16.36 27.80 -17.53
CA ALA A 137 15.65 28.87 -18.23
C ALA A 137 16.39 29.37 -19.48
N GLU A 138 17.72 29.24 -19.46
CA GLU A 138 18.62 29.73 -20.50
C GLU A 138 18.99 28.65 -21.53
N GLN A 139 18.62 27.39 -21.29
CA GLN A 139 18.90 26.25 -22.18
C GLN A 139 18.00 26.22 -23.42
N VAL A 140 18.59 25.86 -24.56
CA VAL A 140 17.89 25.60 -25.83
C VAL A 140 18.35 24.26 -26.42
N PRO A 141 17.45 23.28 -26.69
CA PRO A 141 16.02 23.31 -26.40
C PRO A 141 15.76 23.23 -24.89
N ALA A 142 14.74 23.95 -24.43
CA ALA A 142 14.30 23.88 -23.04
C ALA A 142 13.79 22.46 -22.73
N GLN A 143 14.22 21.89 -21.60
CA GLN A 143 13.67 20.63 -21.10
C GLN A 143 12.17 20.79 -20.79
N GLU A 144 11.39 19.72 -20.97
CA GLU A 144 9.96 19.79 -20.74
C GLU A 144 9.65 19.98 -19.25
N THR A 145 8.87 21.00 -18.92
CA THR A 145 8.51 21.31 -17.53
C THR A 145 7.87 20.11 -16.82
N SER A 146 7.10 19.29 -17.56
CA SER A 146 6.45 18.05 -17.08
C SER A 146 7.42 17.04 -16.48
N ASP A 147 8.68 17.04 -16.92
CA ASP A 147 9.68 16.11 -16.43
C ASP A 147 10.02 16.38 -14.97
N PHE A 148 9.76 17.58 -14.45
CA PHE A 148 10.11 18.01 -13.10
C PHE A 148 8.91 18.10 -12.15
N LEU A 149 7.71 17.75 -12.63
CA LEU A 149 6.50 17.93 -11.84
C LEU A 149 6.26 16.78 -10.86
N PHE A 150 5.63 17.14 -9.74
CA PHE A 150 5.40 16.27 -8.58
C PHE A 150 4.72 14.96 -8.96
N PHE A 151 3.74 14.97 -9.87
CA PHE A 151 3.03 13.74 -10.25
C PHE A 151 3.91 12.71 -10.98
N ASN A 152 5.05 13.10 -11.56
CA ASN A 152 6.02 12.15 -12.12
C ASN A 152 7.10 11.83 -11.09
N ARG A 153 7.64 12.86 -10.43
CA ARG A 153 8.76 12.75 -9.50
C ARG A 153 8.41 11.93 -8.27
N PHE A 154 7.18 12.03 -7.77
CA PHE A 154 6.69 11.21 -6.66
C PHE A 154 6.71 9.70 -6.94
N PHE A 155 6.68 9.28 -8.21
CA PHE A 155 6.83 7.86 -8.59
C PHE A 155 8.22 7.54 -9.13
N GLY A 156 9.16 8.50 -9.11
CA GLY A 156 10.54 8.32 -9.58
C GLY A 156 10.78 8.54 -11.06
N TYR A 157 9.84 9.17 -11.78
CA TYR A 157 9.96 9.40 -13.22
C TYR A 157 10.33 10.85 -13.52
N ASN A 158 11.12 11.04 -14.58
CA ASN A 158 11.41 12.34 -15.19
C ASN A 158 10.61 12.48 -16.50
N GLY A 159 9.29 12.39 -16.40
CA GLY A 159 8.41 12.33 -17.56
C GLY A 159 8.26 10.91 -18.09
N ASN A 160 8.87 10.62 -19.23
CA ASN A 160 8.71 9.33 -19.93
C ASN A 160 9.68 8.23 -19.48
N SER A 161 10.76 8.60 -18.80
CA SER A 161 11.78 7.68 -18.31
C SER A 161 11.82 7.64 -16.78
N LEU A 162 12.49 6.61 -16.27
CA LEU A 162 12.84 6.51 -14.87
C LEU A 162 14.04 7.42 -14.59
N ASP A 163 14.00 8.18 -13.50
CA ASP A 163 15.16 8.95 -13.05
C ASP A 163 16.13 8.01 -12.31
N SER A 164 17.27 7.72 -12.94
CA SER A 164 18.29 6.82 -12.41
C SER A 164 18.89 7.27 -11.06
N GLU A 165 18.99 8.58 -10.83
CA GLU A 165 19.48 9.11 -9.56
C GLU A 165 18.42 8.99 -8.47
N ALA A 166 17.15 9.20 -8.83
CA ALA A 166 16.03 9.09 -7.91
C ALA A 166 15.79 7.66 -7.40
N VAL A 167 16.13 6.64 -8.19
CA VAL A 167 16.04 5.21 -7.78
C VAL A 167 16.87 4.92 -6.52
N ARG A 168 17.90 5.73 -6.21
CA ARG A 168 18.67 5.60 -4.96
C ARG A 168 17.85 5.95 -3.71
N LEU A 169 16.75 6.67 -3.86
CA LEU A 169 15.83 6.94 -2.75
C LEU A 169 15.02 5.67 -2.45
N SER A 170 15.08 5.21 -1.20
CA SER A 170 14.43 3.96 -0.77
C SER A 170 12.91 3.94 -1.04
N ALA A 171 12.23 5.08 -0.97
CA ALA A 171 10.81 5.15 -1.31
C ALA A 171 10.58 4.86 -2.80
N ILE A 172 11.39 5.45 -3.68
CA ILE A 172 11.26 5.29 -5.14
C ILE A 172 11.63 3.88 -5.55
N SER A 173 12.71 3.30 -5.00
CA SER A 173 13.09 1.91 -5.31
C SER A 173 11.97 0.90 -4.98
N LYS A 174 11.08 1.22 -4.03
CA LYS A 174 9.91 0.42 -3.65
C LYS A 174 8.67 0.72 -4.49
N LEU A 175 8.53 1.95 -5.01
CA LEU A 175 7.40 2.36 -5.85
C LEU A 175 7.55 1.95 -7.32
N VAL A 176 8.78 1.94 -7.84
CA VAL A 176 9.04 1.61 -9.25
C VAL A 176 8.51 0.23 -9.66
N PRO A 177 8.70 -0.85 -8.88
CA PRO A 177 8.16 -2.17 -9.22
C PRO A 177 6.63 -2.23 -9.25
N LEU A 178 5.93 -1.30 -8.60
CA LEU A 178 4.47 -1.23 -8.62
C LEU A 178 3.93 -0.65 -9.93
N GLU A 179 4.80 -0.03 -10.75
CA GLU A 179 4.49 0.56 -12.05
C GLU A 179 3.22 1.43 -12.06
N MET A 180 2.97 2.17 -10.98
CA MET A 180 1.72 2.92 -10.79
C MET A 180 1.36 3.79 -12.00
N GLY A 181 0.11 3.61 -12.46
CA GLY A 181 -0.42 4.22 -13.68
C GLY A 181 -0.14 3.46 -14.99
N ALA A 182 0.57 2.33 -14.97
CA ALA A 182 0.78 1.51 -16.18
C ALA A 182 -0.53 0.86 -16.66
N LYS A 183 -1.33 0.33 -15.72
CA LYS A 183 -2.63 -0.29 -16.02
C LYS A 183 -3.64 0.78 -16.44
N PRO A 184 -4.32 0.62 -17.59
CA PRO A 184 -5.39 1.52 -18.02
C PRO A 184 -6.65 1.34 -17.18
N TYR A 185 -7.36 2.44 -16.90
CA TYR A 185 -8.71 2.39 -16.33
C TYR A 185 -9.75 2.75 -17.39
N THR A 186 -10.46 1.74 -17.89
CA THR A 186 -11.32 1.82 -19.09
C THR A 186 -12.26 3.04 -19.14
N PRO A 187 -12.99 3.40 -18.06
CA PRO A 187 -13.88 4.57 -18.11
C PRO A 187 -13.16 5.88 -18.45
N ILE A 188 -11.99 6.13 -17.85
CA ILE A 188 -11.21 7.34 -18.11
C ILE A 188 -10.52 7.28 -19.47
N GLU A 189 -9.97 6.12 -19.85
CA GLU A 189 -9.34 5.96 -21.18
C GLU A 189 -10.34 6.26 -22.30
N ARG A 190 -11.58 5.77 -22.18
CA ARG A 190 -12.65 6.06 -23.15
C ARG A 190 -12.96 7.55 -23.23
N GLN A 191 -12.96 8.25 -22.11
CA GLN A 191 -13.20 9.70 -22.09
C GLN A 191 -12.03 10.51 -22.67
N LEU A 192 -10.80 10.11 -22.37
CA LEU A 192 -9.58 10.78 -22.84
C LEU A 192 -9.35 10.63 -24.34
N TRP A 193 -9.55 9.42 -24.87
CA TRP A 193 -9.06 9.03 -26.20
C TRP A 193 -10.17 8.83 -27.24
N ILE A 194 -11.39 8.47 -26.82
CA ILE A 194 -12.48 8.13 -27.74
C ILE A 194 -13.54 9.23 -27.77
N LYS A 195 -14.13 9.56 -26.61
CA LYS A 195 -15.27 10.48 -26.53
C LYS A 195 -14.87 11.95 -26.51
N GLU A 196 -13.61 12.25 -26.17
CA GLU A 196 -13.10 13.60 -25.92
C GLU A 196 -14.04 14.44 -25.04
N SER A 197 -14.65 13.78 -24.05
CA SER A 197 -15.76 14.34 -23.29
C SER A 197 -15.28 15.38 -22.27
N ARG A 198 -16.18 16.31 -21.90
CA ARG A 198 -15.95 17.29 -20.82
C ARG A 198 -15.96 16.70 -19.40
N ASN A 199 -16.31 15.43 -19.23
CA ASN A 199 -16.42 14.78 -17.92
C ASN A 199 -15.06 14.24 -17.41
N LEU A 200 -13.98 14.96 -17.69
CA LEU A 200 -12.66 14.63 -17.15
C LEU A 200 -12.54 15.17 -15.72
N PRO A 201 -11.61 14.60 -14.91
CA PRO A 201 -11.32 15.16 -13.60
C PRO A 201 -10.85 16.60 -13.73
N ASN A 202 -11.31 17.47 -12.83
CA ASN A 202 -10.83 18.84 -12.76
C ASN A 202 -9.38 18.83 -12.30
N LEU A 203 -8.56 19.66 -12.94
CA LEU A 203 -7.16 19.86 -12.60
C LEU A 203 -6.94 21.32 -12.18
N PRO A 204 -5.92 21.59 -11.35
CA PRO A 204 -5.46 22.96 -11.09
C PRO A 204 -5.13 23.69 -12.41
N LYS A 205 -5.51 24.97 -12.51
CA LYS A 205 -5.24 25.81 -13.70
C LYS A 205 -3.77 25.83 -14.11
N SER A 206 -2.86 25.76 -13.13
CA SER A 206 -1.41 25.67 -13.34
C SER A 206 -0.97 24.45 -14.17
N LEU A 207 -1.77 23.38 -14.21
CA LEU A 207 -1.48 22.14 -14.93
C LEU A 207 -2.21 22.01 -16.27
N GLU A 208 -3.19 22.87 -16.58
CA GLU A 208 -4.00 22.74 -17.81
C GLU A 208 -3.15 22.73 -19.08
N LYS A 209 -2.23 23.70 -19.21
CA LYS A 209 -1.34 23.78 -20.39
C LYS A 209 -0.48 22.53 -20.53
N ILE A 210 0.06 22.04 -19.41
CA ILE A 210 0.91 20.83 -19.37
C ILE A 210 0.08 19.60 -19.76
N PHE A 211 -1.13 19.47 -19.22
CA PHE A 211 -2.06 18.39 -19.56
C PHE A 211 -2.34 18.34 -21.06
N PHE A 212 -2.68 19.48 -21.68
CA PHE A 212 -2.96 19.52 -23.12
C PHE A 212 -1.73 19.20 -23.98
N THR A 213 -0.54 19.63 -23.55
CA THR A 213 0.72 19.27 -24.22
C THR A 213 0.95 17.75 -24.18
N ILE A 214 0.90 17.13 -22.99
CA ILE A 214 1.08 15.68 -22.83
C ILE A 214 -0.02 14.90 -23.57
N LYS A 215 -1.27 15.38 -23.53
CA LYS A 215 -2.39 14.74 -24.25
C LYS A 215 -2.18 14.78 -25.77
N LYS A 216 -1.66 15.89 -26.30
CA LYS A 216 -1.35 16.03 -27.74
C LYS A 216 -0.22 15.09 -28.15
N THR A 217 0.86 15.02 -27.37
CA THR A 217 1.98 14.10 -27.67
C THR A 217 1.56 12.63 -27.55
N ALA A 218 0.72 12.29 -26.57
CA ALA A 218 0.15 10.95 -26.40
C ALA A 218 -0.74 10.47 -27.57
N LYS A 219 -1.28 11.40 -28.37
CA LYS A 219 -2.08 11.09 -29.57
C LYS A 219 -1.25 10.97 -30.84
N ILE A 220 -0.28 11.88 -31.02
CA ILE A 220 0.43 12.05 -32.29
C ILE A 220 1.52 10.99 -32.50
N GLY A 221 2.07 10.41 -31.43
CA GLY A 221 2.96 9.23 -31.43
C GLY A 221 4.05 9.22 -32.51
N LYS A 222 5.29 9.61 -32.17
CA LYS A 222 6.42 9.47 -33.10
C LYS A 222 7.02 8.05 -33.13
N ASP A 223 6.83 7.25 -32.07
CA ASP A 223 7.27 5.85 -31.90
C ASP A 223 6.29 5.09 -30.98
N ASP A 224 6.17 3.75 -31.09
CA ASP A 224 5.17 2.94 -30.33
C ASP A 224 5.28 3.03 -28.80
N THR A 225 6.47 3.24 -28.24
CA THR A 225 6.70 3.28 -26.79
C THR A 225 6.44 4.66 -26.17
N SER A 226 6.44 5.72 -26.96
CA SER A 226 6.25 7.09 -26.49
C SER A 226 4.80 7.39 -26.07
N PRO A 227 3.75 7.01 -26.82
CA PRO A 227 2.36 7.21 -26.45
C PRO A 227 1.99 6.58 -25.10
N SER A 228 2.41 5.33 -24.85
CA SER A 228 2.05 4.61 -23.62
C SER A 228 2.59 5.31 -22.37
N ARG A 229 3.82 5.83 -22.42
CA ARG A 229 4.44 6.60 -21.33
C ARG A 229 3.74 7.93 -21.08
N HIS A 230 3.39 8.68 -22.12
CA HIS A 230 2.62 9.92 -21.96
C HIS A 230 1.22 9.65 -21.38
N ARG A 231 0.56 8.54 -21.74
CA ARG A 231 -0.71 8.13 -21.12
C ARG A 231 -0.54 7.79 -19.64
N GLN A 232 0.55 7.10 -19.28
CA GLN A 232 0.90 6.84 -17.89
C GLN A 232 1.12 8.13 -17.09
N GLN A 233 1.78 9.14 -17.67
CA GLN A 233 1.93 10.46 -17.05
C GLN A 233 0.57 11.13 -16.75
N ILE A 234 -0.37 11.10 -17.70
CA ILE A 234 -1.71 11.66 -17.49
C ILE A 234 -2.45 10.93 -16.36
N ARG A 235 -2.33 9.60 -16.26
CA ARG A 235 -2.93 8.85 -15.16
C ARG A 235 -2.32 9.24 -13.81
N ARG A 236 -1.00 9.43 -13.72
CA ARG A 236 -0.37 9.92 -12.48
C ARG A 236 -0.85 11.33 -12.12
N MET A 237 -0.99 12.20 -13.12
CA MET A 237 -1.53 13.55 -12.93
C MET A 237 -2.97 13.50 -12.40
N PHE A 238 -3.84 12.66 -12.98
CA PHE A 238 -5.21 12.48 -12.50
C PHE A 238 -5.29 11.82 -11.14
N TYR A 239 -4.41 10.87 -10.83
CA TYR A 239 -4.36 10.27 -9.51
C TYR A 239 -4.02 11.32 -8.44
N ILE A 240 -2.95 12.09 -8.66
CA ILE A 240 -2.47 13.05 -7.66
C ILE A 240 -3.37 14.29 -7.56
N PHE A 241 -3.77 14.87 -8.69
CA PHE A 241 -4.41 16.19 -8.74
C PHE A 241 -5.88 16.17 -9.19
N GLY A 242 -6.38 15.04 -9.70
CA GLY A 242 -7.71 14.97 -10.30
C GLY A 242 -8.82 15.01 -9.25
N ASP A 243 -9.68 16.03 -9.35
CA ASP A 243 -10.97 16.06 -8.66
C ASP A 243 -12.05 15.47 -9.58
N PHE A 244 -12.63 14.36 -9.16
CA PHE A 244 -13.58 13.58 -9.96
C PHE A 244 -15.04 14.00 -9.74
N GLN A 245 -15.35 14.91 -8.80
CA GLN A 245 -16.69 15.37 -8.38
C GLN A 245 -17.66 14.28 -7.87
N LYS A 246 -17.49 13.01 -8.29
CA LYS A 246 -18.20 11.80 -7.85
C LYS A 246 -17.23 10.85 -7.15
N ASN A 247 -17.78 9.81 -6.51
CA ASN A 247 -17.00 8.75 -5.91
C ASN A 247 -16.01 8.14 -6.93
N ASN A 248 -14.71 8.31 -6.66
CA ASN A 248 -13.59 7.92 -7.51
C ASN A 248 -12.80 6.72 -6.97
N ILE A 249 -13.34 6.03 -5.96
CA ILE A 249 -12.70 4.86 -5.33
C ILE A 249 -12.29 3.81 -6.37
N SER A 250 -13.12 3.53 -7.38
CA SER A 250 -12.78 2.56 -8.43
C SER A 250 -11.54 2.96 -9.23
N TYR A 251 -11.34 4.25 -9.51
CA TYR A 251 -10.16 4.72 -10.20
C TYR A 251 -8.93 4.64 -9.29
N ILE A 252 -9.07 5.09 -8.03
CA ILE A 252 -8.00 5.04 -7.04
C ILE A 252 -7.51 3.60 -6.87
N ASN A 253 -8.42 2.66 -6.60
CA ASN A 253 -8.13 1.24 -6.45
C ASN A 253 -7.44 0.66 -7.68
N SER A 254 -7.92 1.01 -8.88
CA SER A 254 -7.30 0.57 -10.14
C SER A 254 -5.91 1.15 -10.35
N PHE A 255 -5.63 2.37 -9.87
CA PHE A 255 -4.34 3.03 -10.04
C PHE A 255 -3.28 2.47 -9.07
N ILE A 256 -3.65 2.26 -7.81
CA ILE A 256 -2.77 1.74 -6.76
C ILE A 256 -2.65 0.21 -6.78
N ASP A 257 -3.45 -0.46 -7.61
CA ASP A 257 -3.55 -1.91 -7.72
C ASP A 257 -3.93 -2.63 -6.41
N SER A 258 -4.78 -1.98 -5.60
CA SER A 258 -5.32 -2.51 -4.36
C SER A 258 -6.82 -2.24 -4.31
N GLN A 259 -7.61 -3.30 -4.24
CA GLN A 259 -9.07 -3.21 -4.16
C GLN A 259 -9.53 -2.97 -2.72
N MET A 260 -8.71 -3.36 -1.74
CA MET A 260 -9.07 -3.36 -0.33
C MET A 260 -8.52 -2.19 0.46
N LEU A 261 -7.55 -1.41 -0.04
CA LEU A 261 -6.91 -0.35 0.76
C LEU A 261 -7.92 0.63 1.38
N ILE A 262 -8.86 1.15 0.58
CA ILE A 262 -9.84 2.13 1.08
C ILE A 262 -10.76 1.51 2.13
N LYS A 263 -11.20 0.27 1.91
CA LYS A 263 -12.03 -0.45 2.88
C LYS A 263 -11.27 -0.85 4.15
N PHE A 264 -10.01 -1.19 3.99
CA PHE A 264 -9.10 -1.46 5.10
C PHE A 264 -8.91 -0.22 5.97
N LEU A 265 -8.83 0.97 5.36
CA LEU A 265 -8.77 2.24 6.06
C LEU A 265 -10.06 2.59 6.80
N ASP A 266 -11.24 2.28 6.25
CA ASP A 266 -12.52 2.45 6.95
C ASP A 266 -12.51 1.72 8.31
N TRP A 267 -11.90 0.52 8.37
CA TRP A 267 -11.80 -0.27 9.60
C TRP A 267 -10.83 0.29 10.64
N GLN A 268 -9.95 1.22 10.27
CA GLN A 268 -9.02 1.86 11.22
C GLN A 268 -9.69 2.97 12.03
N SER A 269 -10.93 3.35 11.69
CA SER A 269 -11.69 4.36 12.43
C SER A 269 -12.33 3.79 13.70
N GLU A 270 -12.46 4.60 14.76
CA GLU A 270 -13.10 4.17 16.01
C GLU A 270 -14.62 3.91 15.85
N ASN A 271 -15.26 4.50 14.83
CA ASN A 271 -16.69 4.36 14.50
C ASN A 271 -16.90 3.40 13.32
N ILE A 272 -16.63 2.12 13.54
CA ILE A 272 -16.77 1.09 12.51
C ILE A 272 -18.25 0.84 12.20
N ASN A 273 -18.78 1.50 11.18
CA ASN A 273 -20.08 1.15 10.59
C ASN A 273 -19.90 0.06 9.52
N THR A 274 -19.60 -1.17 9.94
CA THR A 274 -19.53 -2.30 9.00
C THR A 274 -20.92 -2.86 8.72
N VAL A 275 -21.29 -2.90 7.44
CA VAL A 275 -22.51 -3.56 6.98
C VAL A 275 -22.31 -5.08 7.10
N ASN A 276 -23.11 -5.74 7.94
CA ASN A 276 -23.03 -7.18 8.20
C ASN A 276 -23.01 -8.04 6.92
N LEU A 277 -23.78 -7.65 5.89
CA LEU A 277 -23.83 -8.36 4.61
C LEU A 277 -22.47 -8.41 3.89
N TYR A 278 -21.70 -7.34 3.96
CA TYR A 278 -20.38 -7.28 3.33
C TYR A 278 -19.38 -8.19 4.04
N MET A 279 -19.41 -8.21 5.38
CA MET A 279 -18.56 -9.10 6.17
C MET A 279 -18.85 -10.58 5.89
N GLU A 280 -20.11 -10.94 5.68
CA GLU A 280 -20.49 -12.30 5.31
C GLU A 280 -19.99 -12.68 3.90
N ASP A 281 -20.10 -11.78 2.92
CA ASP A 281 -19.52 -11.99 1.58
C ASP A 281 -17.99 -12.14 1.63
N LEU A 282 -17.32 -11.27 2.38
CA LEU A 282 -15.87 -11.33 2.56
C LEU A 282 -15.44 -12.62 3.26
N LYS A 283 -16.16 -13.04 4.31
CA LYS A 283 -15.92 -14.30 5.01
C LYS A 283 -16.00 -15.48 4.05
N ARG A 284 -17.03 -15.54 3.20
CA ARG A 284 -17.18 -16.58 2.19
C ARG A 284 -15.99 -16.63 1.23
N LYS A 285 -15.55 -15.47 0.72
CA LYS A 285 -14.39 -15.38 -0.19
C LYS A 285 -13.09 -15.83 0.48
N VAL A 286 -12.87 -15.41 1.74
CA VAL A 286 -11.70 -15.85 2.53
C VAL A 286 -11.71 -17.36 2.72
N LEU A 287 -12.85 -17.95 3.10
CA LEU A 287 -12.98 -19.39 3.31
C LEU A 287 -12.82 -20.19 2.03
N HIS A 288 -13.30 -19.68 0.89
CA HIS A 288 -13.07 -20.28 -0.43
C HIS A 288 -11.57 -20.33 -0.75
N VAL A 289 -10.84 -19.22 -0.56
CA VAL A 289 -9.39 -19.19 -0.74
C VAL A 289 -8.68 -20.15 0.20
N LEU A 290 -9.06 -20.20 1.48
CA LEU A 290 -8.48 -21.16 2.43
C LEU A 290 -8.73 -22.62 2.00
N GLN A 291 -9.92 -22.91 1.46
CA GLN A 291 -10.25 -24.23 0.93
C GLN A 291 -9.35 -24.60 -0.26
N GLU A 292 -9.12 -23.68 -1.21
CA GLU A 292 -8.19 -23.91 -2.32
C GLU A 292 -6.76 -24.17 -1.81
N GLN A 293 -6.31 -23.35 -0.86
CA GLN A 293 -4.95 -23.47 -0.30
C GLN A 293 -4.76 -24.76 0.50
N PHE A 294 -5.73 -25.18 1.29
CA PHE A 294 -5.61 -26.38 2.12
C PHE A 294 -5.80 -27.67 1.33
N SER A 295 -6.70 -27.68 0.35
CA SER A 295 -6.96 -28.87 -0.48
C SER A 295 -6.02 -29.01 -1.68
N GLY A 296 -5.43 -27.90 -2.16
CA GLY A 296 -4.68 -27.86 -3.41
C GLY A 296 -5.55 -28.01 -4.66
N LEU A 297 -6.87 -27.94 -4.54
CA LEU A 297 -7.82 -28.01 -5.65
C LEU A 297 -8.39 -26.62 -5.94
N GLN A 298 -8.47 -26.27 -7.22
CA GLN A 298 -9.25 -25.11 -7.65
C GLN A 298 -10.71 -25.52 -7.74
N ASN A 299 -11.56 -24.82 -6.99
CA ASN A 299 -12.98 -25.15 -6.91
C ASN A 299 -13.81 -24.00 -7.50
N PRO A 300 -14.90 -24.28 -8.23
CA PRO A 300 -15.80 -23.25 -8.70
C PRO A 300 -16.28 -22.37 -7.53
N GLU A 301 -16.32 -21.05 -7.69
CA GLU A 301 -16.75 -20.13 -6.62
C GLU A 301 -18.15 -20.42 -6.06
N ASN A 302 -19.02 -21.02 -6.88
CA ASN A 302 -20.40 -21.38 -6.51
C ASN A 302 -20.52 -22.74 -5.80
N TYR A 303 -19.42 -23.41 -5.46
CA TYR A 303 -19.50 -24.63 -4.68
C TYR A 303 -19.93 -24.29 -3.25
N ASN A 304 -21.09 -24.82 -2.84
CA ASN A 304 -21.66 -24.56 -1.53
C ASN A 304 -20.96 -25.43 -0.47
N TYR A 305 -19.80 -24.98 -0.01
CA TYR A 305 -19.09 -25.64 1.08
C TYR A 305 -19.84 -25.39 2.40
N HIS A 306 -20.19 -26.46 3.10
CA HIS A 306 -20.63 -26.37 4.50
C HIS A 306 -19.46 -26.57 5.47
N TYR A 307 -18.33 -27.03 4.96
CA TYR A 307 -17.15 -27.37 5.73
C TYR A 307 -15.88 -26.89 5.03
N LEU A 308 -14.90 -26.49 5.83
CA LEU A 308 -13.51 -26.33 5.44
C LEU A 308 -12.82 -27.70 5.61
N PHE A 309 -12.25 -28.21 4.53
CA PHE A 309 -11.51 -29.48 4.53
C PHE A 309 -10.01 -29.23 4.54
N ILE A 310 -9.34 -29.85 5.49
CA ILE A 310 -7.87 -29.91 5.54
C ILE A 310 -7.44 -31.26 5.00
N THR A 311 -6.68 -31.28 3.91
CA THR A 311 -6.22 -32.54 3.29
C THR A 311 -4.72 -32.73 3.45
N LEU A 312 -4.29 -33.99 3.37
CA LEU A 312 -2.88 -34.35 3.35
C LEU A 312 -2.30 -34.03 1.97
N LYS A 313 -1.54 -32.93 1.86
CA LYS A 313 -0.72 -32.68 0.67
C LYS A 313 0.52 -33.57 0.71
N ARG A 314 0.65 -34.49 -0.26
CA ARG A 314 1.94 -35.13 -0.56
C ARG A 314 2.59 -34.36 -1.71
N ASN A 315 3.77 -33.78 -1.49
CA ASN A 315 4.52 -32.99 -2.47
C ASN A 315 5.14 -33.83 -3.62
N SER A 316 4.55 -34.97 -3.98
CA SER A 316 5.01 -35.78 -5.10
C SER A 316 4.40 -35.25 -6.41
N ILE A 317 5.21 -34.51 -7.17
CA ILE A 317 4.89 -33.89 -8.46
C ILE A 317 4.46 -34.92 -9.53
N GLU A 318 4.66 -36.22 -9.31
CA GLU A 318 4.58 -37.25 -10.35
C GLU A 318 3.29 -38.10 -10.37
N LEU A 319 2.36 -37.92 -9.43
CA LEU A 319 1.13 -38.73 -9.40
C LEU A 319 -0.11 -37.85 -9.23
N ARG A 320 -0.95 -37.80 -10.28
CA ARG A 320 -2.34 -37.31 -10.17
C ARG A 320 -3.07 -38.21 -9.16
N GLN A 321 -3.23 -37.74 -7.93
CA GLN A 321 -4.01 -38.44 -6.92
C GLN A 321 -5.50 -38.35 -7.28
N THR A 322 -6.12 -39.50 -7.50
CA THR A 322 -7.57 -39.64 -7.73
C THR A 322 -8.37 -39.56 -6.42
N ALA A 323 -7.72 -39.65 -5.25
CA ALA A 323 -8.32 -39.59 -3.93
C ALA A 323 -7.52 -38.68 -2.99
N GLN A 324 -8.20 -37.83 -2.23
CA GLN A 324 -7.60 -36.97 -1.20
C GLN A 324 -7.92 -37.52 0.19
N ILE A 325 -6.91 -37.60 1.05
CA ILE A 325 -7.10 -37.95 2.46
C ILE A 325 -7.47 -36.68 3.22
N ILE A 326 -8.66 -36.68 3.84
CA ILE A 326 -9.15 -35.61 4.70
C ILE A 326 -8.60 -35.84 6.10
N LEU A 327 -7.83 -34.88 6.61
CA LEU A 327 -7.27 -34.89 7.97
C LEU A 327 -8.25 -34.28 8.98
N ALA A 328 -8.95 -33.23 8.56
CA ALA A 328 -9.95 -32.56 9.39
C ALA A 328 -11.06 -31.95 8.53
N LYS A 329 -12.25 -31.84 9.15
CA LYS A 329 -13.45 -31.26 8.58
C LYS A 329 -14.04 -30.27 9.59
N ILE A 330 -14.05 -29.00 9.25
CA ILE A 330 -14.45 -27.91 10.17
C ILE A 330 -15.69 -27.20 9.62
N PRO A 331 -16.81 -27.12 10.36
CA PRO A 331 -17.99 -26.40 9.90
C PRO A 331 -17.71 -24.92 9.60
N LEU A 332 -18.18 -24.41 8.46
CA LEU A 332 -17.99 -22.98 8.13
C LEU A 332 -18.72 -22.04 9.10
N SER A 333 -19.77 -22.53 9.76
CA SER A 333 -20.50 -21.81 10.82
C SER A 333 -19.62 -21.45 12.02
N ASN A 334 -18.50 -22.15 12.21
CA ASN A 334 -17.60 -21.94 13.34
C ASN A 334 -16.64 -20.77 13.09
N PHE A 335 -16.60 -20.26 11.85
CA PHE A 335 -15.79 -19.11 11.49
C PHE A 335 -16.58 -17.80 11.54
N SER A 336 -15.96 -16.77 12.08
CA SER A 336 -16.51 -15.41 12.13
C SER A 336 -15.41 -14.39 11.85
N LEU A 337 -15.74 -13.30 11.17
CA LEU A 337 -14.84 -12.17 11.03
C LEU A 337 -15.02 -11.23 12.22
N LYS A 338 -13.91 -10.86 12.87
CA LYS A 338 -13.89 -9.94 14.00
C LYS A 338 -12.83 -8.88 13.75
N ILE A 339 -13.16 -7.64 14.06
CA ILE A 339 -12.16 -6.56 14.08
C ILE A 339 -11.63 -6.46 15.50
N LYS A 340 -10.32 -6.68 15.66
CA LYS A 340 -9.63 -6.57 16.94
C LYS A 340 -8.70 -5.35 16.95
N LYS A 341 -8.60 -4.70 18.10
CA LYS A 341 -7.63 -3.64 18.34
C LYS A 341 -6.24 -4.27 18.54
N VAL A 342 -5.25 -3.87 17.75
CA VAL A 342 -3.91 -4.46 17.74
C VAL A 342 -3.02 -3.82 18.80
N ASN A 343 -2.97 -2.48 18.82
CA ASN A 343 -2.25 -1.71 19.82
C ASN A 343 -3.26 -1.07 20.78
N THR A 344 -3.02 -1.26 22.06
CA THR A 344 -3.92 -0.87 23.15
C THR A 344 -3.39 0.30 23.95
N LYS A 345 -2.08 0.55 23.92
CA LYS A 345 -1.42 1.49 24.84
C LYS A 345 -1.21 2.88 24.26
N TYR A 346 -0.94 3.00 22.96
CA TYR A 346 -0.60 4.28 22.34
C TYR A 346 -1.44 4.56 21.09
N LYS A 347 -1.79 5.83 20.86
CA LYS A 347 -2.42 6.30 19.62
C LYS A 347 -1.37 6.52 18.51
N PRO A 348 -1.75 6.46 17.22
CA PRO A 348 -3.07 6.08 16.71
C PRO A 348 -3.37 4.60 16.92
N TYR A 349 -4.62 4.27 17.25
CA TYR A 349 -5.04 2.88 17.39
C TYR A 349 -5.16 2.23 16.02
N ARG A 350 -4.76 0.97 15.94
CA ARG A 350 -4.78 0.10 14.79
C ARG A 350 -5.76 -1.03 15.04
N TYR A 351 -6.45 -1.36 13.98
CA TYR A 351 -7.45 -2.40 13.96
C TYR A 351 -7.04 -3.45 12.93
N MET A 352 -7.25 -4.72 13.26
CA MET A 352 -6.97 -5.84 12.38
C MET A 352 -8.24 -6.63 12.19
N LEU A 353 -8.57 -6.92 10.94
CA LEU A 353 -9.61 -7.89 10.63
C LEU A 353 -9.02 -9.29 10.80
N SER A 354 -9.65 -10.12 11.62
CA SER A 354 -9.22 -11.49 11.88
C SER A 354 -10.35 -12.46 11.61
N LEU A 355 -10.03 -13.58 10.96
CA LEU A 355 -10.90 -14.74 10.88
C LEU A 355 -10.71 -15.55 12.17
N TYR A 356 -11.77 -15.68 12.96
CA TYR A 356 -11.78 -16.39 14.24
C TYR A 356 -12.55 -17.69 14.11
N GLU A 357 -11.96 -18.80 14.55
CA GLU A 357 -12.59 -20.11 14.62
C GLU A 357 -12.96 -20.45 16.07
N SER A 358 -14.25 -20.72 16.31
CA SER A 358 -14.80 -20.76 17.66
C SER A 358 -14.38 -21.96 18.50
N SER A 359 -14.10 -23.13 17.91
CA SER A 359 -13.88 -24.36 18.70
C SER A 359 -12.41 -24.61 19.04
N SER A 360 -11.49 -24.06 18.25
CA SER A 360 -10.04 -24.04 18.52
C SER A 360 -9.60 -22.77 19.23
N ASN A 361 -10.45 -21.72 19.25
CA ASN A 361 -10.09 -20.39 19.73
C ASN A 361 -8.88 -19.80 18.99
N GLU A 362 -8.66 -20.23 17.75
CA GLU A 362 -7.58 -19.76 16.89
C GLU A 362 -8.06 -18.61 16.00
N SER A 363 -7.12 -17.74 15.61
CA SER A 363 -7.41 -16.64 14.70
C SER A 363 -6.33 -16.47 13.64
N LEU A 364 -6.76 -16.07 12.46
CA LEU A 364 -5.92 -15.68 11.34
C LEU A 364 -6.09 -14.20 11.05
N ASP A 365 -5.01 -13.44 11.17
CA ASP A 365 -4.98 -12.01 10.86
C ASP A 365 -4.94 -11.79 9.35
N LEU A 366 -5.94 -11.05 8.85
CA LEU A 366 -6.17 -10.79 7.43
C LEU A 366 -5.57 -9.43 7.06
N GLU A 367 -4.29 -9.44 6.71
CA GLU A 367 -3.58 -8.25 6.25
C GLU A 367 -4.00 -7.83 4.84
N LEU A 368 -3.75 -6.56 4.51
CA LEU A 368 -4.13 -5.99 3.21
C LEU A 368 -3.67 -6.82 1.99
N PRO A 369 -2.40 -7.30 1.90
CA PRO A 369 -1.98 -8.09 0.74
C PRO A 369 -2.80 -9.37 0.55
N PHE A 370 -3.23 -10.01 1.64
CA PHE A 370 -4.08 -11.18 1.56
C PHE A 370 -5.51 -10.83 1.14
N LEU A 371 -6.06 -9.74 1.67
CA LEU A 371 -7.41 -9.30 1.29
C LEU A 371 -7.48 -8.91 -0.19
N ASP A 372 -6.45 -8.24 -0.71
CA ASP A 372 -6.33 -7.96 -2.14
C ASP A 372 -6.23 -9.25 -2.96
N PHE A 373 -5.41 -10.22 -2.52
CA PHE A 373 -5.35 -11.53 -3.16
C PHE A 373 -6.72 -12.23 -3.18
N VAL A 374 -7.45 -12.24 -2.07
CA VAL A 374 -8.77 -12.88 -1.96
C VAL A 374 -9.75 -12.26 -2.96
N LEU A 375 -9.74 -10.94 -3.13
CA LEU A 375 -10.62 -10.29 -4.10
C LEU A 375 -10.20 -10.50 -5.54
N LEU A 376 -8.91 -10.47 -5.85
CA LEU A 376 -8.43 -10.72 -7.20
C LEU A 376 -8.74 -12.17 -7.62
N ARG A 377 -8.59 -13.11 -6.70
CA ARG A 377 -9.00 -14.50 -6.90
C ARG A 377 -10.50 -14.61 -7.18
N GLY A 378 -11.31 -13.88 -6.40
CA GLY A 378 -12.77 -13.76 -6.54
C GLY A 378 -13.26 -13.08 -7.83
N ILE A 379 -12.37 -12.47 -8.63
CA ILE A 379 -12.68 -11.85 -9.93
C ILE A 379 -12.10 -12.73 -11.07
N GLY A 380 -11.51 -13.88 -10.74
CA GLY A 380 -10.94 -14.80 -11.71
C GLY A 380 -9.52 -14.44 -12.18
N GLU A 381 -8.76 -13.61 -11.45
CA GLU A 381 -7.32 -13.50 -11.71
C GLU A 381 -6.60 -14.77 -11.23
N ILE A 382 -5.98 -15.48 -12.18
CA ILE A 382 -5.33 -16.78 -11.93
C ILE A 382 -3.80 -16.63 -11.71
N GLY A 383 -3.22 -15.49 -12.11
CA GLY A 383 -1.78 -15.31 -12.24
C GLY A 383 -1.02 -14.80 -11.00
N GLN A 384 -1.70 -14.17 -10.03
CA GLN A 384 -1.02 -13.67 -8.83
C GLN A 384 -0.74 -14.82 -7.85
N LYS A 385 0.52 -14.92 -7.41
CA LYS A 385 0.92 -15.85 -6.35
C LYS A 385 0.87 -15.12 -5.01
N LEU A 386 0.39 -15.81 -3.99
CA LEU A 386 0.48 -15.36 -2.61
C LEU A 386 1.94 -15.14 -2.21
N ASP A 387 2.21 -14.13 -1.40
CA ASP A 387 3.54 -13.94 -0.81
C ASP A 387 3.94 -15.17 0.01
N VAL A 388 5.20 -15.61 -0.11
CA VAL A 388 5.74 -16.77 0.61
C VAL A 388 5.54 -16.66 2.11
N SER A 389 5.72 -15.45 2.66
CA SER A 389 5.50 -15.18 4.09
C SER A 389 4.06 -15.42 4.53
N TYR A 390 3.10 -15.19 3.64
CA TYR A 390 1.69 -15.46 3.91
C TYR A 390 1.35 -16.94 3.75
N ILE A 391 1.97 -17.64 2.80
CA ILE A 391 1.85 -19.11 2.68
C ILE A 391 2.28 -19.78 3.99
N ASP A 392 3.43 -19.37 4.55
CA ASP A 392 3.92 -19.88 5.83
C ASP A 392 2.92 -19.63 6.98
N ARG A 393 2.25 -18.48 6.99
CA ARG A 393 1.20 -18.18 7.98
C ARG A 393 -0.02 -19.06 7.81
N LEU A 394 -0.43 -19.33 6.58
CA LEU A 394 -1.55 -20.24 6.30
C LEU A 394 -1.24 -21.66 6.75
N GLU A 395 -0.02 -22.16 6.51
CA GLU A 395 0.39 -23.48 6.99
C GLU A 395 0.48 -23.52 8.53
N ARG A 396 0.98 -22.47 9.19
CA ARG A 396 0.94 -22.38 10.67
C ARG A 396 -0.49 -22.37 11.20
N TYR A 397 -1.38 -21.62 10.57
CA TYR A 397 -2.80 -21.58 10.94
C TYR A 397 -3.47 -22.94 10.73
N LYS A 398 -3.19 -23.61 9.61
CA LYS A 398 -3.63 -24.98 9.34
C LYS A 398 -3.15 -25.97 10.41
N SER A 399 -1.88 -25.91 10.81
CA SER A 399 -1.35 -26.75 11.90
C SER A 399 -2.07 -26.52 13.22
N LYS A 400 -2.31 -25.26 13.60
CA LYS A 400 -3.08 -24.90 14.80
C LYS A 400 -4.51 -25.44 14.78
N LEU A 401 -5.18 -25.38 13.63
CA LEU A 401 -6.51 -25.98 13.46
C LEU A 401 -6.48 -27.52 13.62
N LEU A 402 -5.43 -28.20 13.14
CA LEU A 402 -5.26 -29.65 13.27
C LEU A 402 -4.87 -30.10 14.69
N GLU A 403 -4.15 -29.26 15.43
CA GLU A 403 -3.78 -29.51 16.82
C GLU A 403 -4.98 -29.43 17.76
N SER A 404 -6.01 -28.66 17.39
CA SER A 404 -7.25 -28.62 18.15
C SER A 404 -7.93 -29.99 18.17
N SER A 405 -8.15 -30.53 19.37
CA SER A 405 -8.75 -31.85 19.60
C SER A 405 -10.18 -31.99 19.06
N SER A 406 -10.80 -30.87 18.67
CA SER A 406 -12.21 -30.75 18.27
C SER A 406 -12.52 -31.32 16.88
N TYR A 407 -11.51 -31.55 16.03
CA TYR A 407 -11.73 -31.81 14.59
C TYR A 407 -10.92 -32.94 13.95
N ARG A 408 -10.19 -33.73 14.75
CA ARG A 408 -9.48 -34.90 14.21
C ARG A 408 -10.51 -35.89 13.68
N ALA A 409 -10.41 -36.22 12.38
CA ALA A 409 -11.14 -37.37 11.86
C ALA A 409 -10.65 -38.60 12.64
N CYS A 410 -11.55 -39.29 13.34
CA CYS A 410 -11.26 -40.59 13.94
C CYS A 410 -10.67 -41.48 12.84
N ALA A 411 -9.49 -42.04 13.12
CA ALA A 411 -8.84 -43.02 12.26
C ALA A 411 -9.68 -44.29 12.14
#